data_AF-A0A7V9KHF2-F1
#
_entry.id   AF-A0A7V9KHF2-F1
#
_cell.length_a   1.000
_cell.length_b   1.000
_cell.length_c   1.000
_cell.angle_alpha   90.00
_cell.angle_beta   90.00
_cell.angle_gamma   90.00
#
_symmetry.space_group_name_H-M   'P 1'
#
loop_
_entity.id
_entity.type
_entity.pdbx_description
1 polymer ?
#
loop_
_entity_poly.entity_id
_entity_poly.type
_entity_poly.pdbx_seq_one_letter_code
_entity_poly.pdbx_strand_id
1 'polypeptide(L)'
;METPPANQTERTCPWCGSARTRLVMRGYTGPTDETDQYFSCDDCNKVTFELVAKSAREMRLGRFRAGGIYQDRVHHTRYQVSRILKVGLNEYLVYLKPIVANELATSSAGSSASL
;
A
#
# COMPACT_ATOMS: atom_id res chain seq x y z
N MET A 1 33.04 8.45 -12.60
CA MET A 1 31.58 8.62 -12.66
C MET A 1 30.98 7.37 -12.04
N GLU A 2 30.73 7.41 -10.73
CA GLU A 2 30.02 6.33 -10.05
C GLU A 2 28.56 6.34 -10.50
N THR A 3 28.16 5.30 -11.22
CA THR A 3 26.76 5.02 -11.53
C THR A 3 26.04 4.76 -10.20
N PRO A 4 25.01 5.53 -9.81
CA PRO A 4 24.26 5.24 -8.61
C PRO A 4 23.64 3.85 -8.77
N PRO A 5 23.63 3.00 -7.72
CA PRO A 5 23.02 1.69 -7.82
C PRO A 5 21.56 1.88 -8.22
N ALA A 6 21.12 1.17 -9.26
CA ALA A 6 19.72 1.08 -9.68
C ALA A 6 18.94 0.41 -8.54
N ASN A 7 18.61 1.20 -7.52
CA ASN A 7 18.10 0.72 -6.25
C ASN A 7 16.81 1.45 -5.96
N GLN A 8 15.75 0.66 -5.80
CA GLN A 8 14.35 1.05 -5.77
C GLN A 8 13.81 1.38 -7.15
N THR A 9 13.12 0.40 -7.76
CA THR A 9 12.16 0.60 -8.84
C THR A 9 11.47 1.94 -8.62
N GLU A 10 11.73 2.96 -9.45
CA GLU A 10 11.14 4.29 -9.31
C GLU A 10 9.63 4.11 -9.19
N ARG A 11 9.12 4.20 -7.96
CA ARG A 11 7.71 3.93 -7.71
C ARG A 11 6.95 5.13 -8.24
N THR A 12 6.25 4.89 -9.35
CA THR A 12 5.33 5.86 -9.90
C THR A 12 4.09 5.95 -9.02
N CYS A 13 3.58 7.16 -8.87
CA CYS A 13 2.35 7.42 -8.16
C CYS A 13 1.22 6.65 -8.84
N PRO A 14 0.48 5.78 -8.13
CA PRO A 14 -0.58 4.98 -8.73
C PRO A 14 -1.80 5.84 -9.13
N TRP A 15 -1.84 7.10 -8.70
CA TRP A 15 -2.95 8.01 -8.94
C TRP A 15 -2.74 8.92 -10.15
N CYS A 16 -1.54 9.48 -10.31
CA CYS A 16 -1.22 10.41 -11.39
C CYS A 16 -0.08 9.95 -12.32
N GLY A 17 0.56 8.82 -12.02
CA GLY A 17 1.69 8.29 -12.80
C GLY A 17 3.04 8.96 -12.54
N SER A 18 3.10 10.00 -11.71
CA SER A 18 4.34 10.74 -11.44
C SER A 18 5.43 9.91 -10.78
N ALA A 19 6.69 10.08 -11.20
CA ALA A 19 7.86 9.51 -10.52
C ALA A 19 8.32 10.34 -9.30
N ARG A 20 7.79 11.56 -9.10
CA ARG A 20 8.13 12.43 -7.96
C ARG A 20 7.42 11.96 -6.70
N THR A 21 7.95 10.90 -6.09
CA THR A 21 7.44 10.32 -4.85
C THR A 21 8.50 10.31 -3.76
N ARG A 22 8.07 10.57 -2.52
CA ARG A 22 8.89 10.49 -1.32
C ARG A 22 8.43 9.32 -0.46
N LEU A 23 9.32 8.34 -0.28
CA LEU A 23 9.09 7.17 0.55
C LEU A 23 9.38 7.48 2.03
N VAL A 24 8.44 7.12 2.88
CA VAL A 24 8.61 7.06 4.34
C VAL A 24 8.65 5.58 4.72
N MET A 25 9.83 5.12 5.12
CA MET A 25 10.02 3.74 5.59
C MET A 25 9.89 3.70 7.11
N ARG A 26 9.09 2.78 7.62
CA ARG A 26 9.18 2.40 9.03
C ARG A 26 10.54 1.79 9.32
N GLY A 27 11.05 1.98 10.53
CA GLY A 27 12.20 1.20 10.98
C GLY A 27 11.82 -0.25 11.30
N TYR A 28 12.79 -1.14 11.16
CA TYR A 28 12.67 -2.55 11.53
C TYR A 28 13.21 -2.84 12.94
N THR A 29 13.94 -1.89 13.55
CA THR A 29 14.60 -2.01 14.86
C THR A 29 14.64 -0.67 15.61
N GLY A 30 14.44 -0.70 16.93
CA GLY A 30 14.50 0.47 17.80
C GLY A 30 13.20 1.30 17.88
N PRO A 31 13.12 2.30 18.77
CA PRO A 31 12.04 3.28 18.77
C PRO A 31 12.14 4.13 17.51
N THR A 32 11.30 3.87 16.53
CA THR A 32 11.17 4.71 15.34
C THR A 32 9.92 5.57 15.48
N ASP A 33 10.01 6.84 15.07
CA ASP A 33 8.88 7.76 15.08
C ASP A 33 7.78 7.29 14.09
N GLU A 34 8.17 6.55 13.06
CA GLU A 34 7.29 6.05 12.02
C GLU A 34 6.84 4.61 12.29
N THR A 35 5.53 4.45 12.47
CA THR A 35 4.87 3.16 12.68
C THR A 35 4.49 2.45 11.37
N ASP A 36 4.15 3.25 10.35
CA ASP A 36 3.63 2.80 9.05
C ASP A 36 4.65 3.11 7.94
N GLN A 37 4.59 2.37 6.83
CA GLN A 37 5.33 2.67 5.61
C GLN A 37 4.37 3.12 4.51
N TYR A 38 4.67 4.27 3.95
CA TYR A 38 3.88 4.90 2.91
C TYR A 38 4.77 5.76 2.03
N PHE A 39 4.29 6.12 0.85
CA PHE A 39 4.90 7.18 0.06
C PHE A 39 3.93 8.31 -0.19
N SER A 40 4.45 9.51 -0.33
CA SER A 40 3.73 10.71 -0.74
C SER A 40 4.14 11.10 -2.15
N CYS A 41 3.23 11.65 -2.93
CA CYS A 41 3.51 12.17 -4.27
C CYS A 41 3.50 13.69 -4.25
N ASP A 42 4.55 14.33 -4.77
CA ASP A 42 4.66 15.80 -4.77
C ASP A 42 3.74 16.47 -5.81
N ASP A 43 3.27 15.72 -6.81
CA ASP A 43 2.41 16.25 -7.88
C ASP A 43 0.94 16.27 -7.49
N CYS A 44 0.43 15.15 -6.96
CA CYS A 44 -0.99 15.03 -6.59
C CYS A 44 -1.23 15.09 -5.08
N ASN A 45 -0.18 15.23 -4.27
CA ASN A 45 -0.22 15.31 -2.81
C ASN A 45 -0.95 14.14 -2.14
N LYS A 46 -1.05 12.99 -2.81
CA LYS A 46 -1.67 11.78 -2.25
C LYS A 46 -0.64 10.96 -1.49
N VAL A 47 -1.07 10.45 -0.35
CA VAL A 47 -0.36 9.44 0.44
C VAL A 47 -0.86 8.06 0.06
N THR A 48 0.07 7.13 -0.13
CA THR A 48 -0.23 5.73 -0.46
C THR A 48 0.47 4.82 0.54
N PHE A 49 -0.33 4.13 1.36
CA PHE A 49 0.19 3.15 2.30
C PHE A 49 0.59 1.87 1.61
N GLU A 50 1.74 1.34 2.02
CA GLU A 50 2.23 0.01 1.63
C GLU A 50 2.13 -0.98 2.77
N LEU A 51 2.30 -0.49 4.00
CA LEU A 51 2.26 -1.29 5.19
C LEU A 51 1.77 -0.44 6.35
N VAL A 52 0.79 -0.97 7.08
CA VAL A 52 0.30 -0.36 8.32
C VAL A 52 0.50 -1.32 9.49
N ALA A 53 0.93 -0.79 10.63
CA ALA A 53 0.99 -1.57 11.86
C ALA A 53 -0.38 -1.57 12.54
N LYS A 54 -0.75 -2.71 13.10
CA LYS A 54 -2.00 -2.90 13.85
C LYS A 54 -1.77 -3.70 15.11
N SER A 55 -2.44 -3.27 16.18
CA SER A 55 -2.53 -4.04 17.42
C SER A 55 -3.43 -5.26 17.26
N ALA A 56 -3.30 -6.24 18.17
CA ALA A 56 -4.20 -7.40 18.19
C ALA A 56 -5.68 -6.99 18.35
N ARG A 57 -5.93 -5.89 19.08
CA ARG A 57 -7.29 -5.34 19.25
C ARG A 57 -7.83 -4.78 17.94
N GLU A 58 -7.06 -3.97 17.23
CA GLU A 58 -7.49 -3.41 15.94
C GLU A 58 -7.70 -4.51 14.90
N MET A 59 -6.83 -5.53 14.87
CA MET A 59 -6.99 -6.67 13.97
C MET A 59 -8.35 -7.35 14.14
N ARG A 60 -8.78 -7.56 15.39
CA ARG A 60 -10.09 -8.16 15.72
C ARG A 60 -11.25 -7.23 15.37
N LEU A 61 -11.18 -5.96 15.75
CA LEU A 61 -12.26 -5.00 15.52
C LEU A 61 -12.45 -4.67 14.03
N GLY A 62 -11.35 -4.49 13.29
CA GLY A 62 -11.37 -4.19 11.87
C GLY A 62 -11.55 -5.40 10.97
N ARG A 63 -11.59 -6.62 11.54
CA ARG A 63 -11.74 -7.89 10.81
C ARG A 63 -10.76 -8.02 9.63
N PHE A 64 -9.52 -7.58 9.85
CA PHE A 64 -8.48 -7.60 8.84
C PHE A 64 -8.16 -9.04 8.42
N ARG A 65 -8.14 -9.29 7.12
CA ARG A 65 -7.79 -10.58 6.52
C ARG A 65 -7.10 -10.39 5.18
N ALA A 66 -6.21 -11.30 4.81
CA ALA A 66 -5.63 -11.33 3.47
C ALA A 66 -6.75 -11.49 2.41
N GLY A 67 -6.62 -10.78 1.30
CA GLY A 67 -7.65 -10.64 0.27
C GLY A 67 -8.80 -9.68 0.64
N GLY A 68 -8.85 -9.20 1.88
CA GLY A 68 -9.85 -8.21 2.33
C GLY A 68 -9.59 -6.81 1.78
N ILE A 69 -10.54 -5.91 2.01
CA ILE A 69 -10.40 -4.49 1.70
C ILE A 69 -10.13 -3.73 2.99
N TYR A 70 -9.05 -2.96 3.01
CA TYR A 70 -8.79 -1.93 4.00
C TYR A 70 -9.17 -0.58 3.42
N GLN A 71 -9.77 0.29 4.23
CA GLN A 71 -9.96 1.69 3.89
C GLN A 71 -9.25 2.54 4.94
N ASP A 72 -8.32 3.36 4.48
CA ASP A 72 -7.73 4.39 5.33
C ASP A 72 -8.80 5.44 5.69
N ARG A 73 -8.79 5.90 6.94
CA ARG A 73 -9.81 6.82 7.46
C ARG A 73 -9.54 8.28 7.10
N VAL A 74 -8.27 8.64 6.88
CA VAL A 74 -7.87 10.04 6.66
C VAL A 74 -8.09 10.44 5.21
N HIS A 75 -7.65 9.60 4.28
CA HIS A 75 -7.68 9.83 2.84
C HIS A 75 -8.81 9.08 2.13
N HIS A 76 -9.58 8.26 2.86
CA HIS A 76 -10.65 7.40 2.33
C HIS A 76 -10.21 6.45 1.22
N THR A 77 -8.91 6.22 1.10
CA THR A 77 -8.31 5.37 0.07
C THR A 77 -8.55 3.91 0.39
N ARG A 78 -8.94 3.14 -0.63
CA ARG A 78 -9.17 1.70 -0.53
C ARG A 78 -7.93 0.94 -0.96
N TYR A 79 -7.62 -0.09 -0.20
CA TYR A 79 -6.49 -0.97 -0.40
C TYR A 79 -6.94 -2.42 -0.34
N GLN A 80 -6.36 -3.27 -1.18
CA GLN A 80 -6.43 -4.70 -1.01
C GLN A 80 -5.36 -5.11 0.01
N VAL A 81 -5.77 -5.89 1.01
CA VAL A 81 -4.84 -6.50 1.97
C VAL A 81 -4.16 -7.68 1.29
N SER A 82 -2.90 -7.51 0.91
CA SER A 82 -2.13 -8.54 0.21
C SER A 82 -1.56 -9.61 1.15
N ARG A 83 -1.18 -9.21 2.37
CA ARG A 83 -0.59 -10.11 3.38
C ARG A 83 -0.78 -9.53 4.78
N ILE A 84 -0.84 -10.42 5.77
CA ILE A 84 -0.80 -10.07 7.19
C ILE A 84 0.33 -10.88 7.84
N LEU A 85 1.20 -10.23 8.61
CA LEU A 85 2.26 -10.87 9.38
C LEU A 85 2.10 -10.54 10.86
N LYS A 86 2.18 -11.53 11.74
CA LYS A 86 2.31 -11.31 13.20
C LYS A 86 3.79 -11.17 13.52
N VAL A 87 4.22 -10.01 14.01
CA VAL A 87 5.65 -9.70 14.23
C VAL A 87 5.99 -9.50 15.71
N GLY A 88 5.00 -9.39 16.57
CA GLY A 88 5.18 -9.31 18.02
C GLY A 88 3.99 -9.86 18.80
N LEU A 89 4.03 -9.74 20.12
CA LEU A 89 2.93 -10.17 20.99
C LEU A 89 1.63 -9.41 20.65
N ASN A 90 1.74 -8.10 20.46
CA ASN A 90 0.62 -7.20 20.16
C ASN A 90 0.84 -6.38 18.88
N GLU A 91 1.64 -6.88 17.93
CA GLU A 91 1.93 -6.16 16.68
C GLU A 91 1.73 -7.06 15.46
N TYR A 92 0.99 -6.53 14.49
CA TYR A 92 0.73 -7.11 13.19
C TYR A 92 1.08 -6.10 12.10
N LEU A 93 1.69 -6.59 11.02
CA LEU A 93 1.95 -5.81 9.82
C LEU A 93 0.95 -6.20 8.76
N VAL A 94 0.24 -5.21 8.22
CA VAL A 94 -0.76 -5.39 7.18
C VAL A 94 -0.22 -4.77 5.90
N TYR A 95 0.07 -5.62 4.92
CA TYR A 95 0.59 -5.20 3.62
C TYR A 95 -0.56 -4.83 2.70
N LEU A 96 -0.44 -3.68 2.05
CA LEU A 96 -1.50 -3.04 1.29
C LEU A 96 -1.09 -2.85 -0.16
N LYS A 97 -2.06 -3.03 -1.06
CA LYS A 97 -1.97 -2.62 -2.46
C LYS A 97 -3.09 -1.63 -2.75
N PRO A 98 -2.81 -0.42 -3.27
CA PRO A 98 -3.85 0.54 -3.58
C PRO A 98 -4.78 0.00 -4.66
N ILE A 99 -6.09 0.21 -4.50
CA ILE A 99 -7.08 -0.12 -5.53
C ILE A 99 -7.30 1.15 -6.34
N VAL A 100 -6.62 1.23 -7.48
CA VAL A 100 -6.78 2.35 -8.41
C VAL A 100 -8.02 2.10 -9.26
N ALA A 101 -8.82 3.14 -9.50
CA ALA A 101 -10.06 3.03 -10.28
C ALA A 101 -9.82 2.54 -11.72
N ASN A 102 -8.56 2.46 -12.17
CA ASN A 102 -8.18 1.97 -13.49
C ASN A 102 -8.24 0.43 -13.64
N GLU A 103 -8.39 -0.34 -12.54
CA GLU A 103 -8.47 -1.82 -12.59
C GLU A 103 -9.90 -2.37 -12.81
N LEU A 104 -10.94 -1.53 -12.80
CA LEU A 104 -12.33 -1.96 -13.08
C LEU A 104 -12.63 -2.16 -14.57
N ALA A 105 -11.71 -1.81 -15.48
CA ALA A 105 -11.94 -1.89 -16.93
C ALA A 105 -11.44 -3.19 -17.61
N THR A 106 -10.68 -4.04 -16.92
CA THR A 106 -10.00 -5.20 -17.57
C THR A 106 -10.67 -6.55 -17.29
N SER A 107 -11.80 -6.61 -16.58
CA SER A 107 -12.48 -7.88 -16.26
C SER A 107 -13.75 -8.18 -17.09
N SER A 108 -14.07 -7.39 -18.12
CA SER A 108 -15.30 -7.58 -18.92
C SER A 108 -15.12 -7.70 -20.44
N ALA A 109 -13.90 -7.87 -20.96
CA ALA A 109 -13.68 -8.09 -22.39
C ALA A 109 -13.28 -9.55 -22.65
N GLY A 110 -14.28 -10.43 -22.73
CA GLY A 110 -14.02 -11.85 -23.00
C GLY A 110 -15.27 -12.69 -23.17
N SER A 111 -16.14 -12.37 -24.13
CA SER A 111 -16.99 -13.33 -24.85
C SER A 111 -17.69 -12.66 -26.03
N SER A 112 -17.01 -12.63 -27.16
CA SER A 112 -17.63 -12.57 -28.49
C SER A 112 -16.78 -13.47 -29.37
N ALA A 113 -17.08 -14.78 -29.32
CA ALA A 113 -16.63 -15.71 -30.34
C ALA A 113 -17.59 -15.59 -31.53
N SER A 114 -16.99 -15.24 -32.66
CA SER A 114 -17.59 -15.03 -33.96
C SER A 114 -18.21 -16.30 -34.55
N LEU A 115 -19.26 -16.05 -35.37
CA LEU A 115 -19.67 -16.71 -36.62
C LEU A 115 -19.33 -18.20 -36.83
#